data_AF-A0A671VVV8-F1
#
_entry.id   AF-A0A671VVV8-F1
#
_cell.length_a   1.000
_cell.length_b   1.000
_cell.length_c   1.000
_cell.angle_alpha   90.00
_cell.angle_beta   90.00
_cell.angle_gamma   90.00
#
_symmetry.space_group_name_H-M   'P 1'
#
loop_
_entity.id
_entity.type
_entity.pdbx_description
1 polymer ?
#
loop_
_entity_poly.entity_id
_entity_poly.type
_entity_poly.pdbx_seq_one_letter_code
_entity_poly.pdbx_strand_id
1 'polypeptide(L)'
;MAVLIDFPAPVGHLSSAGDVRMPFSDTVKYCILGISVTLLLVALVILAWQIFRCCTQSPSTHMWQDTVSSDLLYTEEKSRRARNHSGAPSTRVEEVSTEVGRLDRCLSQTLCPPTGSNQTDRHVEEQDKVDGSLRFSIYYDQLQSQLVVTVLQVEGLHDRSQKHSLQPFVKLSLMWAGSEGVELGGSTDEEGEGSAPVLWAVLQEWRTRVVKGSCNPLFGDQFSCVLHKHRDFDRISLRMEVRDFDKFSRHTVLGEVRVPLGKLNISYPLELQEDLQIPQKDLGGEVLLSLKVLPTAQRLEVGLLKVRTVLTEISSDAALYARISVQCNHCKSRHQKTSAVARRLVTVFNEVLLFSLPDFPLQQCKIVVCVYEMQTTRMSNKHLIGQLTVGKEKSSEDEHWSLMMRSVRQPIAKWHGLLI
;
A
#
# COMPACT_ATOMS: atom_id res chain seq x y z
N MET A 1 22.69 34.23 -85.73
CA MET A 1 23.97 34.51 -85.03
C MET A 1 23.60 35.15 -83.70
N ALA A 2 23.39 34.38 -82.62
CA ALA A 2 24.44 33.86 -81.71
C ALA A 2 25.42 34.99 -81.34
N VAL A 3 25.14 35.80 -80.30
CA VAL A 3 25.45 35.60 -78.86
C VAL A 3 26.96 35.45 -78.60
N LEU A 4 27.54 36.45 -77.91
CA LEU A 4 28.49 36.34 -76.78
C LEU A 4 28.96 37.78 -76.45
N ILE A 5 28.96 38.21 -75.18
CA ILE A 5 30.14 38.42 -74.30
C ILE A 5 29.54 39.21 -73.11
N ASP A 6 29.82 39.03 -71.82
CA ASP A 6 30.40 37.98 -70.99
C ASP A 6 29.93 38.32 -69.55
N PHE A 7 29.79 37.29 -68.70
CA PHE A 7 29.59 37.44 -67.26
C PHE A 7 30.90 37.84 -66.55
N PRO A 8 30.82 38.41 -65.33
CA PRO A 8 31.22 37.57 -64.20
C PRO A 8 30.25 37.64 -63.00
N ALA A 9 30.10 36.48 -62.33
CA ALA A 9 29.34 36.30 -61.10
C ALA A 9 29.99 37.00 -59.88
N PRO A 10 29.25 37.18 -58.77
CA PRO A 10 29.44 36.20 -57.70
C PRO A 10 28.18 35.82 -56.91
N VAL A 11 28.11 34.52 -56.59
CA VAL A 11 27.90 33.94 -55.24
C VAL A 11 26.71 34.42 -54.39
N GLY A 12 25.76 33.50 -54.16
CA GLY A 12 25.46 33.11 -52.78
C GLY A 12 24.20 33.63 -52.11
N HIS A 13 23.07 33.01 -52.45
CA HIS A 13 22.02 32.48 -51.56
C HIS A 13 21.45 33.33 -50.39
N LEU A 14 20.18 33.71 -50.61
CA LEU A 14 19.02 33.63 -49.70
C LEU A 14 19.27 33.16 -48.25
N SER A 15 18.89 33.97 -47.25
CA SER A 15 17.51 33.95 -46.73
C SER A 15 17.34 34.98 -45.62
N SER A 16 16.54 36.00 -45.93
CA SER A 16 16.02 37.02 -45.03
C SER A 16 15.12 36.37 -43.97
N ALA A 17 15.48 36.49 -42.70
CA ALA A 17 14.60 36.19 -41.58
C ALA A 17 13.52 37.27 -41.50
N GLY A 18 12.25 36.84 -41.52
CA GLY A 18 11.09 37.72 -41.53
C GLY A 18 11.06 38.68 -40.35
N ASP A 19 11.22 39.97 -40.67
CA ASP A 19 11.04 41.08 -39.74
C ASP A 19 9.54 41.24 -39.48
N VAL A 20 9.03 40.60 -38.41
CA VAL A 20 7.63 40.71 -37.98
C VAL A 20 7.43 42.11 -37.40
N ARG A 21 7.11 43.08 -38.28
CA ARG A 21 6.68 44.43 -37.89
C ARG A 21 5.32 44.37 -37.19
N MET A 22 5.34 44.30 -35.87
CA MET A 22 4.14 44.51 -35.07
C MET A 22 3.73 46.01 -35.11
N PRO A 23 2.44 46.35 -35.30
CA PRO A 23 1.96 47.71 -35.56
C PRO A 23 1.80 48.54 -34.28
N PHE A 24 2.76 48.45 -33.36
CA PHE A 24 2.72 49.18 -32.10
C PHE A 24 3.77 50.29 -32.10
N SER A 25 3.39 51.47 -31.59
CA SER A 25 4.34 52.58 -31.36
C SER A 25 5.50 52.11 -30.50
N ASP A 26 6.71 52.62 -30.74
CA ASP A 26 7.91 52.14 -30.05
C ASP A 26 7.81 52.28 -28.52
N THR A 27 7.05 53.26 -28.03
CA THR A 27 6.70 53.39 -26.60
C THR A 27 6.02 52.13 -26.05
N VAL A 28 5.08 51.53 -26.78
CA VAL A 28 4.36 50.33 -26.35
C VAL A 28 5.28 49.11 -26.37
N LYS A 29 6.21 49.02 -27.33
CA LYS A 29 7.22 47.95 -27.38
C LYS A 29 8.13 48.01 -26.16
N TYR A 30 8.59 49.21 -25.77
CA TYR A 30 9.39 49.38 -24.56
C TYR A 30 8.60 49.10 -23.28
N CYS A 31 7.30 49.41 -23.23
CA CYS A 31 6.44 49.03 -22.10
C CYS A 31 6.29 47.51 -21.99
N ILE A 32 6.04 46.80 -23.09
CA ILE A 32 5.92 45.33 -23.10
C ILE A 32 7.26 44.69 -22.72
N LEU A 33 8.38 45.19 -23.25
CA LEU A 33 9.71 44.72 -22.88
C LEU A 33 9.99 44.94 -21.39
N GLY A 34 9.61 46.10 -20.86
CA GLY A 34 9.73 46.42 -19.44
C GLY A 34 8.92 45.45 -18.56
N ILE A 35 7.68 45.16 -18.93
CA ILE A 35 6.84 44.19 -18.21
C ILE A 35 7.42 42.78 -18.31
N SER A 36 7.97 42.39 -19.48
CA SER A 36 8.62 41.09 -19.64
C SER A 36 9.86 40.95 -18.76
N VAL A 37 10.67 42.01 -18.64
CA VAL A 37 11.88 42.02 -17.81
C VAL A 37 11.51 41.99 -16.32
N THR A 38 10.49 42.73 -15.90
CA THR A 38 10.04 42.70 -14.49
C THR A 38 9.47 41.33 -14.13
N LEU A 39 8.69 40.69 -15.00
CA LEU A 39 8.19 39.33 -14.79
C LEU A 39 9.33 38.31 -14.71
N LEU A 40 10.36 38.44 -15.56
CA LEU A 40 11.54 37.58 -15.52
C LEU A 40 12.31 37.73 -14.20
N LEU A 41 12.49 38.96 -13.72
CA LEU A 41 13.16 39.22 -12.43
C LEU A 41 12.36 38.64 -11.25
N VAL A 42 11.03 38.78 -11.25
CA VAL A 42 10.17 38.17 -10.23
C VAL A 42 10.29 36.64 -10.26
N ALA A 43 10.31 36.02 -11.45
CA ALA A 43 10.49 34.58 -11.59
C ALA A 43 11.86 34.11 -11.06
N LEU A 44 12.94 34.86 -11.32
CA LEU A 44 14.28 34.56 -10.79
C LEU A 44 14.35 34.69 -9.27
N VAL A 45 13.66 35.67 -8.67
CA VAL A 45 13.57 35.81 -7.20
C VAL A 45 12.82 34.64 -6.59
N ILE A 46 11.72 34.17 -7.22
CA ILE A 46 10.97 32.99 -6.76
C ILE A 46 11.84 31.73 -6.86
N LEU A 47 12.57 31.54 -7.95
CA LEU A 47 13.50 30.41 -8.12
C LEU A 47 14.63 30.47 -7.09
N ALA A 48 15.23 31.63 -6.86
CA ALA A 48 16.26 31.82 -5.84
C ALA A 48 15.72 31.54 -4.43
N TRP A 49 14.49 31.96 -4.13
CA TRP A 49 13.80 31.62 -2.88
C TRP A 49 13.59 30.10 -2.76
N GLN A 50 13.09 29.44 -3.80
CA GLN A 50 12.88 27.99 -3.81
C GLN A 50 14.20 27.24 -3.59
N ILE A 51 15.28 27.65 -4.27
CA ILE A 51 16.62 27.10 -4.09
C ILE A 51 17.12 27.38 -2.67
N PHE A 52 16.94 28.58 -2.13
CA PHE A 52 17.33 28.89 -0.75
C PHE A 52 16.55 28.05 0.27
N ARG A 53 15.24 27.82 0.07
CA ARG A 53 14.45 26.89 0.88
C ARG A 53 14.94 25.44 0.75
N CYS A 54 15.28 25.00 -0.44
CA CYS A 54 15.84 23.66 -0.67
C CYS A 54 17.24 23.51 -0.05
N CYS A 55 18.09 24.53 -0.09
CA CYS A 55 19.44 24.48 0.47
C CYS A 55 19.46 24.66 1.99
N THR A 56 18.50 25.41 2.55
CA THR A 56 18.31 25.49 4.01
C THR A 56 17.59 24.27 4.57
N GLN A 57 16.92 23.48 3.73
CA GLN A 57 16.38 22.17 4.08
C GLN A 57 17.13 21.04 3.36
N SER A 58 18.33 20.68 3.84
CA SER A 58 18.75 19.26 3.97
C SER A 58 20.18 19.13 4.52
N PRO A 59 20.51 18.08 5.31
CA PRO A 59 19.83 16.80 5.35
C PRO A 59 19.37 16.37 6.76
N SER A 60 18.06 16.23 6.94
CA SER A 60 17.53 15.17 7.79
C SER A 60 16.39 14.47 7.07
N THR A 61 16.62 13.21 6.81
CA THR A 61 15.79 12.15 6.23
C THR A 61 14.27 12.35 6.39
N HIS A 62 13.60 12.98 5.42
CA HIS A 62 12.14 13.15 5.33
C HIS A 62 11.87 13.71 3.90
N MET A 63 10.96 13.27 3.01
CA MET A 63 9.76 12.41 3.03
C MET A 63 9.48 11.89 1.61
N TRP A 64 8.68 10.84 1.49
CA TRP A 64 7.35 10.93 0.87
C TRP A 64 6.41 9.94 1.57
N GLN A 65 5.81 10.44 2.65
CA GLN A 65 4.53 10.01 3.18
C GLN A 65 3.58 11.12 2.72
N ASP A 66 2.70 10.84 1.76
CA ASP A 66 1.47 11.62 1.58
C ASP A 66 0.58 10.88 0.57
N THR A 67 -0.21 9.96 1.12
CA THR A 67 -1.64 9.88 0.85
C THR A 67 -2.21 9.04 1.99
N VAL A 68 -2.95 9.69 2.89
CA VAL A 68 -4.01 9.19 3.79
C VAL A 68 -3.85 9.92 5.13
N SER A 69 -4.58 11.03 5.25
CA SER A 69 -5.28 11.48 6.47
C SER A 69 -5.89 12.86 6.15
N SER A 70 -6.95 12.87 5.35
CA SER A 70 -7.94 13.94 5.38
C SER A 70 -9.18 13.34 6.01
N ASP A 71 -9.30 13.48 7.33
CA ASP A 71 -10.55 13.32 8.08
C ASP A 71 -10.32 13.85 9.51
N LEU A 72 -10.36 15.18 9.65
CA LEU A 72 -10.65 15.85 10.92
C LEU A 72 -11.30 17.21 10.62
N LEU A 73 -12.61 17.20 10.47
CA LEU A 73 -13.46 18.32 10.84
C LEU A 73 -14.35 17.82 11.96
N TYR A 74 -14.17 18.32 13.18
CA TYR A 74 -15.27 18.84 13.99
C TYR A 74 -14.72 19.71 15.13
N THR A 75 -15.49 20.76 15.38
CA THR A 75 -15.36 21.87 16.32
C THR A 75 -15.07 21.47 17.76
N GLU A 76 -14.18 22.22 18.42
CA GLU A 76 -14.41 22.57 19.82
C GLU A 76 -13.87 23.96 20.17
N GLU A 77 -14.72 24.67 20.89
CA GLU A 77 -14.69 26.06 21.28
C GLU A 77 -13.67 26.28 22.40
N LYS A 78 -12.62 27.09 22.16
CA LYS A 78 -11.63 27.41 23.19
C LYS A 78 -11.97 28.72 23.89
N SER A 79 -12.47 28.59 25.12
CA SER A 79 -12.51 29.68 26.09
C SER A 79 -11.09 30.10 26.48
N ARG A 80 -10.92 31.42 26.53
CA ARG A 80 -9.65 32.12 26.73
C ARG A 80 -9.47 32.38 28.23
N ARG A 81 -8.38 31.93 28.84
CA ARG A 81 -7.81 32.64 29.99
C ARG A 81 -6.29 32.54 30.03
N ALA A 82 -5.70 33.73 30.05
CA ALA A 82 -4.28 33.99 30.20
C ALA A 82 -3.79 33.64 31.60
N ARG A 83 -2.54 33.16 31.71
CA ARG A 83 -1.57 33.76 32.62
C ARG A 83 -0.13 33.38 32.23
N ASN A 84 0.67 34.42 32.12
CA ASN A 84 2.11 34.43 31.95
C ASN A 84 2.78 33.76 33.17
N HIS A 85 4.01 33.28 33.04
CA HIS A 85 5.19 33.87 33.70
C HIS A 85 6.48 33.24 33.19
N SER A 86 7.42 34.15 32.92
CA SER A 86 8.81 34.05 32.50
C SER A 86 9.75 33.46 33.55
N GLY A 87 10.91 32.95 33.13
CA GLY A 87 12.12 32.97 33.95
C GLY A 87 13.18 31.91 33.62
N ALA A 88 14.25 32.34 32.94
CA ALA A 88 15.61 31.77 33.01
C ALA A 88 16.57 32.94 33.40
N PRO A 89 17.90 32.80 33.61
CA PRO A 89 18.81 31.64 33.68
C PRO A 89 19.89 31.77 34.82
N SER A 90 21.05 31.09 34.66
CA SER A 90 22.36 31.19 35.37
C SER A 90 22.58 30.21 36.53
N THR A 91 23.76 29.63 36.83
CA THR A 91 25.13 29.63 36.30
C THR A 91 25.90 28.52 37.04
N ARG A 92 26.87 27.86 36.39
CA ARG A 92 28.31 27.84 36.72
C ARG A 92 28.97 26.48 36.45
N VAL A 93 30.17 26.61 35.89
CA VAL A 93 31.14 25.63 35.38
C VAL A 93 31.90 24.97 36.53
N GLU A 94 32.24 23.68 36.38
CA GLU A 94 33.58 23.19 36.71
C GLU A 94 33.94 21.99 35.84
N GLU A 95 35.18 21.99 35.38
CA GLU A 95 35.81 21.18 34.34
C GLU A 95 36.87 20.31 35.01
N VAL A 96 36.86 18.99 34.80
CA VAL A 96 38.05 18.13 35.01
C VAL A 96 38.09 17.07 33.92
N SER A 97 39.19 17.09 33.19
CA SER A 97 39.62 16.17 32.15
C SER A 97 40.12 14.84 32.72
N THR A 98 39.97 13.76 31.96
CA THR A 98 41.01 12.72 31.78
C THR A 98 40.61 11.76 30.65
N GLU A 99 41.54 11.59 29.71
CA GLU A 99 41.49 10.73 28.54
C GLU A 99 41.72 9.25 28.89
N VAL A 100 41.08 8.31 28.18
CA VAL A 100 41.52 6.95 27.77
C VAL A 100 40.38 6.43 26.88
N GLY A 101 40.51 5.76 25.74
CA GLY A 101 41.60 5.09 25.05
C GLY A 101 40.95 4.27 23.93
N ARG A 102 41.65 4.17 22.80
CA ARG A 102 41.21 3.63 21.52
C ARG A 102 40.94 2.12 21.62
N LEU A 103 39.86 1.62 21.02
CA LEU A 103 39.65 0.21 20.76
C LEU A 103 39.80 -0.06 19.26
N ASP A 104 40.84 -0.82 18.91
CA ASP A 104 40.94 -1.51 17.63
C ASP A 104 41.47 -2.93 17.87
N ARG A 105 41.05 -3.82 16.96
CA ARG A 105 41.51 -5.19 16.66
C ARG A 105 41.13 -6.37 17.57
N CYS A 106 40.11 -7.07 17.08
CA CYS A 106 40.10 -8.49 16.68
C CYS A 106 41.32 -9.34 17.06
N LEU A 107 41.08 -10.56 17.56
CA LEU A 107 41.67 -11.81 17.07
C LEU A 107 40.87 -13.02 17.60
N SER A 108 40.50 -13.92 16.69
CA SER A 108 39.96 -15.26 16.97
C SER A 108 41.10 -16.22 17.35
N GLN A 109 40.84 -17.20 18.23
CA GLN A 109 41.15 -18.65 18.05
C GLN A 109 40.91 -19.50 19.32
N THR A 110 39.98 -20.46 19.19
CA THR A 110 40.01 -21.89 19.58
C THR A 110 40.59 -22.38 20.92
N LEU A 111 39.78 -23.10 21.71
CA LEU A 111 39.96 -24.53 22.11
C LEU A 111 38.92 -24.99 23.16
N CYS A 112 38.19 -26.09 22.90
CA CYS A 112 37.86 -27.18 23.84
C CYS A 112 37.08 -28.35 23.15
N PRO A 113 37.18 -29.60 23.65
CA PRO A 113 37.11 -30.85 22.86
C PRO A 113 35.73 -31.58 22.88
N PRO A 114 35.58 -32.70 22.13
CA PRO A 114 34.27 -33.32 21.86
C PRO A 114 33.98 -34.54 22.75
N THR A 115 32.69 -34.75 23.08
CA THR A 115 32.14 -36.08 23.39
C THR A 115 30.72 -36.14 22.85
N GLY A 116 30.51 -37.00 21.85
CA GLY A 116 29.21 -37.24 21.24
C GLY A 116 28.35 -38.21 22.05
N SER A 117 27.03 -37.99 22.02
CA SER A 117 26.08 -39.08 21.88
C SER A 117 24.83 -38.53 21.18
N ASN A 118 24.44 -39.23 20.12
CA ASN A 118 23.30 -38.95 19.26
C ASN A 118 22.00 -39.12 20.03
N GLN A 119 21.08 -38.15 19.92
CA GLN A 119 19.65 -38.41 19.75
C GLN A 119 18.88 -37.15 19.38
N THR A 120 18.41 -37.16 18.13
CA THR A 120 17.20 -36.49 17.63
C THR A 120 17.04 -35.00 17.95
N ASP A 121 17.56 -34.17 17.06
CA ASP A 121 16.97 -32.87 16.75
C ASP A 121 15.52 -33.11 16.31
N ARG A 122 14.60 -33.10 17.27
CA ARG A 122 13.24 -32.69 16.98
C ARG A 122 13.32 -31.18 16.78
N HIS A 123 13.42 -30.77 15.52
CA HIS A 123 12.93 -29.46 15.10
C HIS A 123 11.45 -29.42 15.49
N VAL A 124 11.17 -28.96 16.71
CA VAL A 124 9.86 -28.45 17.07
C VAL A 124 9.77 -27.18 16.23
N GLU A 125 8.97 -27.23 15.17
CA GLU A 125 8.40 -26.02 14.60
C GLU A 125 7.77 -25.27 15.78
N GLU A 126 8.42 -24.19 16.25
CA GLU A 126 7.77 -23.26 17.16
C GLU A 126 6.58 -22.71 16.41
N GLN A 127 5.44 -23.38 16.59
CA GLN A 127 4.17 -22.95 16.10
C GLN A 127 3.94 -21.58 16.73
N ASP A 128 4.00 -20.53 15.91
CA ASP A 128 3.87 -19.13 16.30
C ASP A 128 2.60 -18.97 17.14
N LYS A 129 2.74 -19.08 18.46
CA LYS A 129 1.61 -19.03 19.37
C LYS A 129 1.19 -17.57 19.46
N VAL A 130 -0.06 -17.32 19.09
CA VAL A 130 -0.68 -16.03 19.29
C VAL A 130 -1.22 -16.00 20.72
N ASP A 131 -0.81 -14.99 21.47
CA ASP A 131 -1.21 -14.81 22.85
C ASP A 131 -2.32 -13.77 22.97
N GLY A 132 -3.34 -14.10 23.76
CA GLY A 132 -4.42 -13.21 24.16
C GLY A 132 -5.80 -13.63 23.66
N SER A 133 -6.82 -12.95 24.16
CA SER A 133 -8.22 -13.16 23.78
C SER A 133 -8.92 -11.81 23.57
N LEU A 134 -9.93 -11.79 22.70
CA LEU A 134 -10.74 -10.62 22.40
C LEU A 134 -12.16 -10.83 22.92
N ARG A 135 -12.62 -9.91 23.76
CA ARG A 135 -14.00 -9.87 24.26
C ARG A 135 -14.80 -8.79 23.53
N PHE A 136 -15.95 -9.18 22.99
CA PHE A 136 -16.82 -8.29 22.21
C PHE A 136 -18.28 -8.70 22.37
N SER A 137 -19.19 -7.78 22.04
CA SER A 137 -20.63 -8.01 22.00
C SER A 137 -21.15 -7.80 20.59
N ILE A 138 -22.11 -8.61 20.15
CA ILE A 138 -22.73 -8.51 18.83
C ILE A 138 -24.24 -8.77 18.92
N TYR A 139 -25.03 -7.97 18.20
CA TYR A 139 -26.45 -8.24 17.99
C TYR A 139 -26.95 -7.60 16.70
N TYR A 140 -28.08 -8.10 16.20
CA TYR A 140 -28.77 -7.55 15.04
C TYR A 140 -30.11 -6.96 15.48
N ASP A 141 -30.24 -5.63 15.33
CA ASP A 141 -31.50 -4.94 15.49
C ASP A 141 -32.37 -5.15 14.25
N GLN A 142 -33.39 -6.00 14.39
CA GLN A 142 -34.32 -6.33 13.31
C GLN A 142 -35.21 -5.16 12.89
N LEU A 143 -35.48 -4.20 13.79
CA LEU A 143 -36.34 -3.04 13.51
C LEU A 143 -35.59 -2.04 12.62
N GLN A 144 -34.32 -1.81 12.93
CA GLN A 144 -33.45 -0.90 12.16
C GLN A 144 -32.69 -1.59 11.02
N SER A 145 -32.80 -2.93 10.92
CA SER A 145 -32.00 -3.76 10.02
C SER A 145 -30.50 -3.48 10.16
N GLN A 146 -30.04 -3.36 11.41
CA GLN A 146 -28.71 -2.90 11.73
C GLN A 146 -27.94 -3.94 12.56
N LEU A 147 -26.78 -4.34 12.07
CA LEU A 147 -25.82 -5.11 12.87
C LEU A 147 -25.03 -4.15 13.74
N VAL A 148 -24.95 -4.47 15.03
CA VAL A 148 -24.24 -3.69 16.02
C VAL A 148 -23.16 -4.56 16.66
N VAL A 149 -21.93 -4.06 16.66
CA VAL A 149 -20.75 -4.73 17.22
C VAL A 149 -20.08 -3.79 18.20
N THR A 150 -19.85 -4.25 19.42
CA THR A 150 -19.16 -3.50 20.47
C THR A 150 -17.89 -4.23 20.85
N VAL A 151 -16.74 -3.60 20.67
CA VAL A 151 -15.45 -4.15 21.13
C VAL A 151 -15.27 -3.78 22.59
N LEU A 152 -15.20 -4.76 23.49
CA LEU A 152 -15.13 -4.50 24.93
C LEU A 152 -13.67 -4.39 25.39
N GLN A 153 -12.91 -5.47 25.23
CA GLN A 153 -11.57 -5.59 25.79
C GLN A 153 -10.73 -6.60 25.01
N VAL A 154 -9.42 -6.39 24.96
CA VAL A 154 -8.45 -7.46 24.63
C VAL A 154 -7.72 -7.83 25.92
N GLU A 155 -7.47 -9.10 26.14
CA GLU A 155 -6.77 -9.63 27.32
C GLU A 155 -5.54 -10.43 26.90
N GLY A 156 -4.50 -10.41 27.73
CA GLY A 156 -3.36 -11.32 27.61
C GLY A 156 -2.42 -11.05 26.44
N LEU A 157 -2.33 -9.82 25.93
CA LEU A 157 -1.35 -9.49 24.90
C LEU A 157 0.07 -9.57 25.46
N HIS A 158 0.96 -10.25 24.73
CA HIS A 158 2.36 -10.34 25.09
C HIS A 158 3.17 -9.21 24.46
N ASP A 159 3.93 -8.47 25.28
CA ASP A 159 4.87 -7.48 24.77
C ASP A 159 6.15 -8.17 24.31
N ARG A 160 6.26 -8.42 23.00
CA ARG A 160 7.45 -9.03 22.38
C ARG A 160 8.68 -8.11 22.44
N SER A 161 8.53 -6.83 22.82
CA SER A 161 9.59 -5.82 22.77
C SER A 161 9.76 -5.11 24.12
N GLN A 162 10.84 -5.38 24.84
CA GLN A 162 11.20 -4.64 26.06
C GLN A 162 11.40 -3.11 25.85
N LYS A 163 11.38 -2.62 24.59
CA LYS A 163 11.63 -1.23 24.24
C LYS A 163 10.42 -0.48 23.68
N HIS A 164 9.36 -1.18 23.23
CA HIS A 164 8.19 -0.56 22.62
C HIS A 164 6.94 -0.91 23.41
N SER A 165 6.40 0.08 24.12
CA SER A 165 5.13 -0.08 24.81
C SER A 165 4.01 -0.31 23.79
N LEU A 166 3.31 -1.44 23.90
CA LEU A 166 2.23 -1.82 22.98
C LEU A 166 1.17 -0.71 22.86
N GLN A 167 0.77 -0.39 21.63
CA GLN A 167 -0.29 0.56 21.31
C GLN A 167 -1.42 -0.14 20.53
N PRO A 168 -2.15 -1.07 21.16
CA PRO A 168 -3.14 -1.88 20.46
C PRO A 168 -4.37 -1.08 20.01
N PHE A 169 -4.88 -1.46 18.84
CA PHE A 169 -6.21 -1.13 18.35
C PHE A 169 -6.80 -2.32 17.59
N VAL A 170 -8.12 -2.36 17.46
CA VAL A 170 -8.83 -3.43 16.75
C VAL A 170 -9.36 -2.87 15.43
N LYS A 171 -9.04 -3.59 14.34
CA LYS A 171 -9.59 -3.36 13.01
C LYS A 171 -10.72 -4.37 12.79
N LEU A 172 -11.93 -3.89 12.59
CA LEU A 172 -13.10 -4.72 12.31
C LEU A 172 -13.39 -4.70 10.81
N SER A 173 -13.58 -5.85 10.21
CA SER A 173 -13.94 -6.00 8.80
C SER A 173 -15.13 -6.93 8.69
N LEU A 174 -16.24 -6.45 8.13
CA LEU A 174 -17.39 -7.28 7.81
C LEU A 174 -17.16 -7.94 6.46
N MET A 175 -16.90 -9.24 6.47
CA MET A 175 -16.53 -10.03 5.29
C MET A 175 -17.76 -10.73 4.70
N TRP A 176 -17.84 -10.76 3.38
CA TRP A 176 -18.89 -11.44 2.62
C TRP A 176 -18.29 -12.52 1.74
N ALA A 177 -18.76 -13.76 1.89
CA ALA A 177 -18.41 -14.88 1.04
C ALA A 177 -19.19 -14.83 -0.28
N GLY A 178 -18.47 -14.73 -1.39
CA GLY A 178 -19.00 -15.01 -2.72
C GLY A 178 -19.48 -16.46 -2.81
N SER A 179 -20.62 -16.67 -3.47
CA SER A 179 -21.12 -18.01 -3.76
C SER A 179 -20.42 -18.45 -5.03
N GLU A 180 -20.00 -19.71 -5.07
CA GLU A 180 -19.76 -20.38 -6.33
C GLU A 180 -21.04 -20.29 -7.16
N GLY A 181 -20.92 -19.76 -8.37
CA GLY A 181 -22.10 -19.46 -9.17
C GLY A 181 -21.80 -18.62 -10.39
N VAL A 182 -20.73 -18.93 -11.13
CA VAL A 182 -20.70 -18.93 -12.61
C VAL A 182 -19.53 -19.82 -13.03
N GLU A 183 -19.81 -21.10 -13.32
CA GLU A 183 -18.99 -21.86 -14.25
C GLU A 183 -19.06 -21.15 -15.61
N LEU A 184 -17.99 -20.43 -15.98
CA LEU A 184 -17.80 -19.98 -17.35
C LEU A 184 -16.57 -20.69 -17.93
N GLY A 185 -16.85 -21.85 -18.51
CA GLY A 185 -16.08 -22.58 -19.53
C GLY A 185 -14.58 -22.37 -19.55
N GLY A 186 -13.86 -23.34 -19.00
CA GLY A 186 -12.45 -23.57 -19.25
C GLY A 186 -12.12 -25.03 -18.94
N SER A 187 -12.35 -25.90 -19.92
CA SER A 187 -11.96 -27.31 -19.93
C SER A 187 -10.47 -27.47 -19.58
N THR A 188 -10.13 -28.36 -18.65
CA THR A 188 -9.38 -29.62 -18.89
C THR A 188 -9.15 -30.33 -17.54
N ASP A 189 -9.77 -31.50 -17.43
CA ASP A 189 -9.41 -32.75 -16.75
C ASP A 189 -9.21 -32.85 -15.22
N GLU A 190 -10.15 -33.63 -14.64
CA GLU A 190 -10.01 -34.77 -13.71
C GLU A 190 -9.42 -34.58 -12.29
N GLU A 191 -10.25 -35.03 -11.34
CA GLU A 191 -9.94 -35.59 -10.02
C GLU A 191 -9.34 -34.68 -8.94
N GLY A 192 -10.27 -33.99 -8.27
CA GLY A 192 -10.13 -33.53 -6.90
C GLY A 192 -11.41 -32.83 -6.50
N GLU A 193 -12.19 -33.43 -5.61
CA GLU A 193 -13.35 -32.82 -4.95
C GLU A 193 -12.86 -31.71 -4.00
N GLY A 194 -12.20 -30.70 -4.56
CA GLY A 194 -11.80 -29.47 -3.89
C GLY A 194 -12.85 -28.43 -4.21
N SER A 195 -13.71 -28.11 -3.24
CA SER A 195 -14.55 -26.91 -3.30
C SER A 195 -13.68 -25.75 -3.78
N ALA A 196 -14.14 -25.02 -4.79
CA ALA A 196 -13.37 -23.91 -5.32
C ALA A 196 -13.13 -22.89 -4.20
N PRO A 197 -11.99 -22.20 -4.20
CA PRO A 197 -11.66 -21.28 -3.14
C PRO A 197 -12.71 -20.17 -3.01
N VAL A 198 -13.28 -20.04 -1.81
CA VAL A 198 -14.27 -19.00 -1.50
C VAL A 198 -13.63 -17.63 -1.62
N LEU A 199 -14.17 -16.79 -2.51
CA LEU A 199 -13.76 -15.40 -2.64
C LEU A 199 -14.48 -14.54 -1.60
N TRP A 200 -13.74 -13.63 -0.96
CA TRP A 200 -14.22 -12.74 0.08
C TRP A 200 -14.26 -11.29 -0.39
N ALA A 201 -15.29 -10.55 0.02
CA ALA A 201 -15.36 -9.11 -0.16
C ALA A 201 -15.53 -8.42 1.20
N VAL A 202 -14.81 -7.32 1.43
CA VAL A 202 -15.03 -6.47 2.59
C VAL A 202 -16.23 -5.57 2.31
N LEU A 203 -17.27 -5.68 3.13
CA LEU A 203 -18.47 -4.84 3.05
C LEU A 203 -18.28 -3.50 3.77
N GLN A 204 -17.69 -3.56 4.96
CA GLN A 204 -17.45 -2.40 5.79
C GLN A 204 -16.23 -2.64 6.69
N GLU A 205 -15.47 -1.58 6.93
CA GLU A 205 -14.29 -1.59 7.78
C GLU A 205 -14.43 -0.51 8.86
N TRP A 206 -14.07 -0.85 10.09
CA TRP A 206 -13.98 0.08 11.22
C TRP A 206 -12.68 -0.10 11.98
N ARG A 207 -12.36 0.90 12.80
CA ARG A 207 -11.18 0.91 13.65
C ARG A 207 -11.56 1.48 15.00
N THR A 208 -11.13 0.81 16.07
CA THR A 208 -11.23 1.37 17.42
C THR A 208 -10.24 2.49 17.63
N ARG A 209 -10.38 3.20 18.75
CA ARG A 209 -9.31 4.08 19.23
C ARG A 209 -8.05 3.28 19.54
N VAL A 210 -6.90 3.95 19.50
CA VAL A 210 -5.61 3.37 19.90
C VAL A 210 -5.44 3.54 21.42
N VAL A 211 -5.18 2.45 22.13
CA VAL A 211 -4.89 2.47 23.56
C VAL A 211 -3.39 2.35 23.75
N LYS A 212 -2.77 3.26 24.51
CA LYS A 212 -1.31 3.29 24.67
C LYS A 212 -0.85 2.54 25.91
N GLY A 213 0.19 1.74 25.75
CA GLY A 213 0.92 1.07 26.82
C GLY A 213 0.09 0.12 27.66
N SER A 214 -0.81 -0.63 27.02
CA SER A 214 -1.64 -1.62 27.70
C SER A 214 -1.58 -2.97 27.01
N CYS A 215 -1.31 -4.02 27.78
CA CYS A 215 -1.47 -5.40 27.36
C CYS A 215 -2.92 -5.91 27.50
N ASN A 216 -3.79 -5.12 28.14
CA ASN A 216 -5.20 -5.41 28.34
C ASN A 216 -6.05 -4.18 28.00
N PRO A 217 -6.08 -3.73 26.74
CA PRO A 217 -6.76 -2.50 26.37
C PRO A 217 -8.29 -2.60 26.49
N LEU A 218 -8.90 -1.56 27.06
CA LEU A 218 -10.34 -1.38 27.17
C LEU A 218 -10.83 -0.39 26.11
N PHE A 219 -11.77 -0.83 25.26
CA PHE A 219 -12.34 -0.01 24.19
C PHE A 219 -13.78 0.41 24.56
N GLY A 220 -14.75 -0.49 24.58
CA GLY A 220 -16.16 -0.11 24.66
C GLY A 220 -16.63 0.74 23.46
N ASP A 221 -15.91 0.68 22.34
CA ASP A 221 -16.29 1.36 21.10
C ASP A 221 -17.38 0.53 20.40
N GLN A 222 -18.45 1.19 19.96
CA GLN A 222 -19.60 0.57 19.30
C GLN A 222 -19.65 0.97 17.82
N PHE A 223 -19.85 -0.02 16.95
CA PHE A 223 -19.94 0.13 15.50
C PHE A 223 -21.25 -0.45 15.00
N SER A 224 -21.80 0.17 13.96
CA SER A 224 -23.03 -0.33 13.37
C SER A 224 -23.04 -0.25 11.84
N CYS A 225 -23.72 -1.21 11.22
CA CYS A 225 -23.88 -1.35 9.77
C CYS A 225 -25.34 -1.68 9.43
N VAL A 226 -25.91 -0.96 8.48
CA VAL A 226 -27.23 -1.34 7.94
C VAL A 226 -27.06 -2.54 7.02
N LEU A 227 -27.62 -3.69 7.42
CA LEU A 227 -27.69 -4.91 6.63
C LEU A 227 -29.14 -5.18 6.28
N HIS A 228 -29.48 -4.97 5.01
CA HIS A 228 -30.81 -5.29 4.51
C HIS A 228 -31.12 -6.78 4.68
N LYS A 229 -32.35 -7.09 5.08
CA LYS A 229 -32.89 -8.42 5.48
C LYS A 229 -32.66 -9.57 4.49
N HIS A 230 -32.18 -9.32 3.27
CA HIS A 230 -31.93 -10.32 2.24
C HIS A 230 -30.48 -10.82 2.17
N ARG A 231 -29.62 -10.43 3.11
CA ARG A 231 -28.28 -11.02 3.21
C ARG A 231 -28.33 -12.28 4.05
N ASP A 232 -27.98 -13.41 3.43
CA ASP A 232 -27.73 -14.66 4.14
C ASP A 232 -26.62 -14.41 5.18
N PHE A 233 -26.97 -14.33 6.47
CA PHE A 233 -25.98 -14.20 7.56
C PHE A 233 -24.96 -15.34 7.53
N ASP A 234 -25.33 -16.48 6.94
CA ASP A 234 -24.46 -17.63 6.66
C ASP A 234 -23.24 -17.28 5.80
N ARG A 235 -23.36 -16.24 4.97
CA ARG A 235 -22.30 -15.77 4.07
C ARG A 235 -21.53 -14.59 4.64
N ILE A 236 -21.91 -14.09 5.82
CA ILE A 236 -21.25 -12.98 6.48
C ILE A 236 -20.38 -13.50 7.61
N SER A 237 -19.13 -13.04 7.65
CA SER A 237 -18.20 -13.31 8.73
C SER A 237 -17.62 -12.00 9.26
N LEU A 238 -17.61 -11.83 10.58
CA LEU A 238 -16.94 -10.72 11.22
C LEU A 238 -15.48 -11.09 11.47
N ARG A 239 -14.56 -10.31 10.88
CA ARG A 239 -13.12 -10.44 11.07
C ARG A 239 -12.62 -9.30 11.93
N MET A 240 -11.97 -9.61 13.05
CA MET A 240 -11.42 -8.63 13.98
C MET A 240 -9.93 -8.89 14.15
N GLU A 241 -9.11 -7.93 13.74
CA GLU A 241 -7.67 -8.01 13.84
C GLU A 241 -7.16 -7.07 14.93
N VAL A 242 -6.46 -7.61 15.91
CA VAL A 242 -5.77 -6.81 16.92
C VAL A 242 -4.40 -6.44 16.35
N ARG A 243 -4.11 -5.14 16.28
CA ARG A 243 -2.89 -4.60 15.68
C ARG A 243 -2.18 -3.68 16.65
N ASP A 244 -0.85 -3.73 16.64
CA ASP A 244 -0.01 -2.76 17.33
C ASP A 244 0.22 -1.54 16.43
N PHE A 245 -0.16 -0.37 16.91
CA PHE A 245 0.03 0.88 16.19
C PHE A 245 1.49 1.30 16.24
N ASP A 246 2.03 1.60 15.06
CA ASP A 246 3.36 2.19 14.87
C ASP A 246 3.21 3.45 14.01
N LYS A 247 3.79 4.55 14.47
CA LYS A 247 3.75 5.86 13.79
C LYS A 247 4.68 5.92 12.58
N PHE A 248 5.80 5.22 12.61
CA PHE A 248 6.88 5.32 11.64
C PHE A 248 6.97 4.11 10.72
N SER A 249 6.34 3.00 11.09
CA SER A 249 6.35 1.76 10.32
C SER A 249 4.94 1.23 10.07
N ARG A 250 4.86 0.01 9.52
CA ARG A 250 3.56 -0.66 9.30
C ARG A 250 3.10 -1.26 10.62
N HIS A 251 1.81 -1.14 10.89
CA HIS A 251 1.20 -1.75 12.07
C HIS A 251 1.39 -3.27 12.06
N THR A 252 1.87 -3.81 13.19
CA THR A 252 2.09 -5.25 13.37
C THR A 252 0.77 -5.90 13.74
N VAL A 253 0.41 -7.00 13.07
CA VAL A 253 -0.79 -7.76 13.46
C VAL A 253 -0.41 -8.67 14.63
N LEU A 254 -1.09 -8.52 15.76
CA LEU A 254 -0.87 -9.32 16.96
C LEU A 254 -1.68 -10.62 16.90
N GLY A 255 -2.90 -10.57 16.37
CA GLY A 255 -3.77 -11.72 16.22
C GLY A 255 -5.10 -11.39 15.55
N GLU A 256 -5.87 -12.42 15.22
CA GLU A 256 -7.15 -12.30 14.53
C GLU A 256 -8.22 -13.18 15.18
N VAL A 257 -9.46 -12.68 15.22
CA VAL A 257 -10.66 -13.44 15.57
C VAL A 257 -11.62 -13.40 14.37
N ARG A 258 -12.21 -14.55 14.03
CA ARG A 258 -13.17 -14.69 12.94
C ARG A 258 -14.45 -15.35 13.44
N VAL A 259 -15.58 -14.73 13.12
CA VAL A 259 -16.87 -15.15 13.65
C VAL A 259 -17.92 -15.18 12.53
N PRO A 260 -18.31 -16.36 12.03
CA PRO A 260 -19.38 -16.48 11.06
C PRO A 260 -20.72 -16.14 11.70
N LEU A 261 -21.45 -15.18 11.14
CA LEU A 261 -22.70 -14.68 11.74
C LEU A 261 -23.84 -15.70 11.67
N GLY A 262 -23.88 -16.55 10.64
CA GLY A 262 -24.93 -17.57 10.48
C GLY A 262 -25.00 -18.61 11.59
N LYS A 263 -23.90 -18.82 12.33
CA LYS A 263 -23.86 -19.78 13.44
C LYS A 263 -24.28 -19.18 14.79
N LEU A 264 -24.50 -17.87 14.86
CA LEU A 264 -24.75 -17.16 16.11
C LEU A 264 -26.21 -16.76 16.24
N ASN A 265 -26.75 -16.87 17.45
CA ASN A 265 -28.04 -16.27 17.78
C ASN A 265 -27.84 -14.80 18.20
N ILE A 266 -27.83 -13.91 17.21
CA ILE A 266 -27.62 -12.47 17.39
C ILE A 266 -28.94 -11.68 17.58
N SER A 267 -30.03 -12.35 17.97
CA SER A 267 -31.33 -11.70 18.20
C SER A 267 -31.33 -10.76 19.42
N TYR A 268 -30.37 -10.98 20.34
CA TYR A 268 -30.12 -10.18 21.53
C TYR A 268 -28.61 -9.92 21.66
N PRO A 269 -28.18 -8.92 22.46
CA PRO A 269 -26.76 -8.71 22.78
C PRO A 269 -26.07 -9.98 23.25
N LEU A 270 -25.23 -10.55 22.39
CA LEU A 270 -24.45 -11.74 22.65
C LEU A 270 -23.01 -11.32 22.93
N GLU A 271 -22.52 -11.53 24.15
CA GLU A 271 -21.12 -11.35 24.50
C GLU A 271 -20.33 -12.63 24.23
N LEU A 272 -19.19 -12.50 23.56
CA LEU A 272 -18.27 -13.57 23.22
C LEU A 272 -16.86 -13.20 23.69
N GLN A 273 -16.09 -14.21 24.06
CA GLN A 273 -14.67 -14.13 24.36
C GLN A 273 -13.97 -15.22 23.55
N GLU A 274 -13.16 -14.80 22.59
CA GLU A 274 -12.50 -15.70 21.65
C GLU A 274 -10.99 -15.51 21.72
N ASP A 275 -10.25 -16.61 21.69
CA ASP A 275 -8.79 -16.58 21.67
C ASP A 275 -8.29 -16.07 20.32
N LEU A 276 -7.21 -15.28 20.36
CA LEU A 276 -6.58 -14.73 19.18
C LEU A 276 -5.87 -15.84 18.40
N GLN A 277 -6.17 -15.91 17.10
CA GLN A 277 -5.57 -16.87 16.18
C GLN A 277 -4.50 -16.21 15.30
N ILE A 278 -3.68 -17.06 14.68
CA ILE A 278 -2.71 -16.62 13.66
C ILE A 278 -3.47 -15.95 12.52
N PRO A 279 -3.10 -14.72 12.13
CA PRO A 279 -3.78 -14.00 11.06
C PRO A 279 -3.74 -14.77 9.74
N GLN A 280 -4.91 -14.99 9.15
CA GLN A 280 -5.04 -15.68 7.86
C GLN A 280 -5.23 -14.68 6.72
N LYS A 281 -4.70 -15.01 5.54
CA LYS A 281 -4.91 -14.22 4.33
C LYS A 281 -6.10 -14.77 3.56
N ASP A 282 -7.05 -13.90 3.23
CA ASP A 282 -8.25 -14.29 2.49
C ASP A 282 -8.09 -14.02 1.00
N LEU A 283 -8.70 -14.86 0.16
CA LEU A 283 -8.77 -14.62 -1.27
C LEU A 283 -9.85 -13.58 -1.57
N GLY A 284 -9.44 -12.35 -1.89
CA GLY A 284 -10.31 -11.25 -2.27
C GLY A 284 -10.81 -11.28 -3.72
N GLY A 285 -10.12 -12.05 -4.55
CA GLY A 285 -10.37 -12.14 -5.97
C GLY A 285 -9.25 -12.89 -6.68
N GLU A 286 -9.30 -12.91 -7.99
CA GLU A 286 -8.26 -13.49 -8.83
C GLU A 286 -7.83 -12.49 -9.90
N VAL A 287 -6.60 -12.59 -10.37
CA VAL A 287 -6.06 -11.75 -11.43
C VAL A 287 -5.35 -12.60 -12.47
N LEU A 288 -5.68 -12.37 -13.74
CA LEU A 288 -4.98 -12.91 -14.89
C LEU A 288 -3.86 -11.95 -15.27
N LEU A 289 -2.64 -12.34 -14.93
CA LEU A 289 -1.43 -11.56 -15.14
C LEU A 289 -0.64 -12.18 -16.30
N SER A 290 -0.16 -11.33 -17.22
CA SER A 290 0.76 -11.71 -18.30
C SER A 290 2.15 -11.14 -18.02
N LEU A 291 3.17 -11.98 -18.02
CA LEU A 291 4.56 -11.58 -17.80
C LEU A 291 5.42 -11.88 -19.03
N LYS A 292 6.22 -10.91 -19.46
CA LYS A 292 7.17 -11.07 -20.56
C LYS A 292 8.47 -10.33 -20.25
N VAL A 293 9.58 -11.05 -20.29
CA VAL A 293 10.92 -10.47 -20.14
C VAL A 293 11.57 -10.27 -21.51
N LEU A 294 12.15 -9.09 -21.72
CA LEU A 294 12.93 -8.71 -22.89
C LEU A 294 14.37 -8.38 -22.45
N PRO A 295 15.27 -9.37 -22.36
CA PRO A 295 16.62 -9.16 -21.81
C PRO A 295 17.44 -8.15 -22.62
N THR A 296 17.37 -8.20 -23.95
CA THR A 296 18.14 -7.31 -24.84
C THR A 296 17.77 -5.84 -24.66
N ALA A 297 16.50 -5.55 -24.41
CA ALA A 297 16.03 -4.19 -24.15
C ALA A 297 16.09 -3.83 -22.65
N GLN A 298 16.45 -4.80 -21.79
CA GLN A 298 16.34 -4.72 -20.33
C GLN A 298 14.94 -4.26 -19.88
N ARG A 299 13.89 -4.88 -20.43
CA ARG A 299 12.50 -4.52 -20.12
C ARG A 299 11.73 -5.72 -19.58
N LEU A 300 10.83 -5.43 -18.65
CA LEU A 300 9.79 -6.34 -18.18
C LEU A 300 8.43 -5.76 -18.58
N GLU A 301 7.66 -6.52 -19.33
CA GLU A 301 6.27 -6.18 -19.67
C GLU A 301 5.36 -6.94 -18.70
N VAL A 302 4.53 -6.19 -17.98
CA VAL A 302 3.54 -6.73 -17.04
C VAL A 302 2.15 -6.35 -17.56
N GLY A 303 1.44 -7.33 -18.10
CA GLY A 303 0.08 -7.21 -18.62
C GLY A 303 -0.96 -7.57 -17.58
N LEU A 304 -1.85 -6.64 -17.23
CA LEU A 304 -3.06 -6.92 -16.48
C LEU A 304 -4.19 -7.21 -17.46
N LEU A 305 -4.61 -8.47 -17.57
CA LEU A 305 -5.62 -8.88 -18.55
C LEU A 305 -7.02 -8.80 -17.96
N LYS A 306 -7.27 -9.56 -16.89
CA LYS A 306 -8.59 -9.69 -16.26
C LYS A 306 -8.47 -9.74 -14.75
N VAL A 307 -9.47 -9.25 -14.04
CA VAL A 307 -9.61 -9.39 -12.59
C VAL A 307 -11.00 -9.95 -12.29
N ARG A 308 -11.07 -11.01 -11.49
CA ARG A 308 -12.29 -11.62 -10.97
C ARG A 308 -12.47 -11.19 -9.52
N THR A 309 -13.65 -10.68 -9.17
CA THR A 309 -13.98 -10.28 -7.80
C THR A 309 -15.42 -10.64 -7.48
N VAL A 310 -15.76 -10.74 -6.19
CA VAL A 310 -17.16 -10.82 -5.77
C VAL A 310 -17.81 -9.45 -5.98
N LEU A 311 -18.98 -9.40 -6.62
CA LEU A 311 -19.80 -8.19 -6.66
C LEU A 311 -20.68 -8.10 -5.43
N THR A 312 -20.81 -6.90 -4.90
CA THR A 312 -21.77 -6.56 -3.85
C THR A 312 -22.71 -5.50 -4.40
N GLU A 313 -23.97 -5.48 -3.97
CA GLU A 313 -24.96 -4.50 -4.46
C GLU A 313 -24.54 -3.04 -4.22
N ILE A 314 -23.61 -2.81 -3.29
CA ILE A 314 -23.03 -1.50 -2.93
C ILE A 314 -22.09 -0.99 -4.05
N SER A 315 -21.69 -1.82 -5.01
CA SER A 315 -20.65 -1.50 -6.01
C SER A 315 -21.20 -1.04 -7.37
N SER A 316 -22.44 -0.55 -7.46
CA SER A 316 -23.10 -0.23 -8.74
C SER A 316 -22.44 0.91 -9.54
N ASP A 317 -21.64 1.75 -8.88
CA ASP A 317 -20.89 2.88 -9.47
C ASP A 317 -19.40 2.83 -9.07
N ALA A 318 -18.86 1.62 -8.91
CA ALA A 318 -17.46 1.43 -8.58
C ALA A 318 -16.61 1.23 -9.85
N ALA A 319 -15.41 1.77 -9.83
CA ALA A 319 -14.36 1.49 -10.80
C ALA A 319 -13.17 0.81 -10.11
N LEU A 320 -12.53 -0.11 -10.84
CA LEU A 320 -11.30 -0.76 -10.44
C LEU A 320 -10.11 -0.14 -11.15
N TYR A 321 -9.02 0.04 -10.43
CA TYR A 321 -7.71 0.27 -11.04
C TYR A 321 -6.66 -0.53 -10.29
N ALA A 322 -5.59 -0.92 -10.97
CA ALA A 322 -4.46 -1.61 -10.34
C ALA A 322 -3.25 -0.69 -10.26
N ARG A 323 -2.48 -0.84 -9.18
CA ARG A 323 -1.10 -0.34 -9.08
C ARG A 323 -0.16 -1.53 -9.16
N ILE A 324 0.69 -1.54 -10.18
CA ILE A 324 1.73 -2.55 -10.36
C ILE A 324 3.06 -1.91 -10.00
N SER A 325 3.78 -2.50 -9.06
CA SER A 325 5.12 -2.07 -8.68
C SER A 325 6.13 -3.18 -8.88
N VAL A 326 7.24 -2.85 -9.52
CA VAL A 326 8.38 -3.75 -9.70
C VAL A 326 9.51 -3.24 -8.83
N GLN A 327 10.00 -4.12 -7.97
CA GLN A 327 11.17 -3.92 -7.13
C GLN A 327 12.21 -4.96 -7.52
N CYS A 328 13.42 -4.53 -7.86
CA CYS A 328 14.51 -5.42 -8.20
C CYS A 328 15.76 -5.04 -7.39
N ASN A 329 16.36 -6.01 -6.72
CA ASN A 329 17.56 -5.86 -5.89
C ASN A 329 17.40 -4.68 -4.90
N HIS A 330 18.44 -3.88 -4.72
CA HIS A 330 18.43 -2.65 -3.91
C HIS A 330 17.92 -1.42 -4.68
N CYS A 331 17.36 -1.60 -5.88
CA CYS A 331 16.91 -0.48 -6.69
C CYS A 331 15.54 0.05 -6.20
N LYS A 332 15.34 1.35 -6.41
CA LYS A 332 14.08 2.03 -6.08
C LYS A 332 12.91 1.34 -6.78
N SER A 333 11.87 1.03 -6.01
CA SER A 333 10.62 0.47 -6.54
C SER A 333 10.01 1.43 -7.55
N ARG A 334 9.72 0.92 -8.75
CA ARG A 334 9.01 1.66 -9.79
C ARG A 334 7.57 1.18 -9.81
N HIS A 335 6.61 2.10 -9.79
CA HIS A 335 5.20 1.75 -9.85
C HIS A 335 4.51 2.47 -10.99
N GLN A 336 3.55 1.78 -11.59
CA GLN A 336 2.65 2.32 -12.62
C GLN A 336 1.23 1.93 -12.25
N LYS A 337 0.26 2.75 -12.66
CA LYS A 337 -1.16 2.50 -12.44
C LYS A 337 -1.82 2.23 -13.78
N THR A 338 -2.81 1.34 -13.78
CA THR A 338 -3.67 1.14 -14.94
C THR A 338 -4.69 2.27 -15.05
N SER A 339 -5.42 2.31 -16.17
CA SER A 339 -6.65 3.07 -16.23
C SER A 339 -7.70 2.50 -15.25
N ALA A 340 -8.67 3.34 -14.90
CA ALA A 340 -9.80 2.92 -14.09
C ALA A 340 -10.89 2.36 -15.00
N VAL A 341 -11.35 1.14 -14.71
CA VAL A 341 -12.36 0.42 -15.49
C VAL A 341 -13.56 0.13 -14.60
N ALA A 342 -14.78 0.34 -15.12
CA ALA A 342 -16.00 0.05 -14.38
C ALA A 342 -16.01 -1.40 -13.83
N ARG A 343 -16.32 -1.54 -12.54
CA ARG A 343 -16.27 -2.82 -11.83
C ARG A 343 -17.35 -3.76 -12.36
N ARG A 344 -16.95 -4.98 -12.69
CA ARG A 344 -17.82 -6.13 -13.00
C ARG A 344 -17.29 -7.37 -12.28
N LEU A 345 -18.08 -8.46 -12.25
CA LEU A 345 -17.63 -9.77 -11.72
C LEU A 345 -16.28 -10.16 -12.32
N VAL A 346 -16.17 -10.02 -13.64
CA VAL A 346 -14.92 -10.13 -14.39
C VAL A 346 -14.66 -8.79 -15.07
N THR A 347 -13.70 -8.04 -14.54
CA THR A 347 -13.28 -6.75 -15.10
C THR A 347 -12.10 -6.97 -16.05
N VAL A 348 -12.22 -6.51 -17.29
CA VAL A 348 -11.19 -6.67 -18.32
C VAL A 348 -10.39 -5.37 -18.43
N PHE A 349 -9.07 -5.45 -18.24
CA PHE A 349 -8.16 -4.32 -18.36
C PHE A 349 -7.41 -4.36 -19.70
N ASN A 350 -6.83 -5.52 -20.06
CA ASN A 350 -5.96 -5.68 -21.23
C ASN A 350 -4.86 -4.59 -21.36
N GLU A 351 -4.32 -4.15 -20.23
CA GLU A 351 -3.30 -3.10 -20.18
C GLU A 351 -1.92 -3.70 -19.93
N VAL A 352 -0.92 -3.27 -20.70
CA VAL A 352 0.46 -3.70 -20.56
C VAL A 352 1.32 -2.54 -20.07
N LEU A 353 1.93 -2.72 -18.89
CA LEU A 353 2.81 -1.74 -18.26
C LEU A 353 4.27 -2.17 -18.46
N LEU A 354 5.10 -1.21 -18.89
CA LEU A 354 6.49 -1.45 -19.28
C LEU A 354 7.44 -0.94 -18.20
N PHE A 355 8.27 -1.83 -17.65
CA PHE A 355 9.25 -1.49 -16.63
C PHE A 355 10.66 -1.71 -17.16
N SER A 356 11.50 -0.66 -17.17
CA SER A 356 12.93 -0.84 -17.46
C SER A 356 13.64 -1.42 -16.24
N LEU A 357 14.46 -2.44 -16.46
CA LEU A 357 15.23 -3.16 -15.47
C LEU A 357 16.66 -2.62 -15.47
N PRO A 358 17.25 -2.29 -14.29
CA PRO A 358 18.54 -1.61 -14.21
C PRO A 358 19.71 -2.51 -14.61
N ASP A 359 19.75 -3.76 -14.14
CA ASP A 359 20.85 -4.70 -14.44
C ASP A 359 20.33 -6.14 -14.45
N PHE A 360 20.85 -6.95 -15.39
CA PHE A 360 20.67 -8.40 -15.40
C PHE A 360 21.91 -9.01 -14.73
N PRO A 361 21.77 -9.93 -13.76
CA PRO A 361 20.64 -10.86 -13.59
C PRO A 361 19.55 -10.44 -12.58
N LEU A 362 18.30 -10.85 -12.88
CA LEU A 362 17.10 -10.67 -12.04
C LEU A 362 17.09 -11.61 -10.82
N GLN A 363 18.14 -11.53 -9.99
CA GLN A 363 18.33 -12.42 -8.84
C GLN A 363 17.26 -12.22 -7.75
N GLN A 364 16.87 -10.97 -7.50
CA GLN A 364 15.84 -10.62 -6.50
C GLN A 364 14.87 -9.61 -7.11
N CYS A 365 13.88 -10.08 -7.85
CA CYS A 365 12.83 -9.22 -8.38
C CYS A 365 11.47 -9.64 -7.84
N LYS A 366 10.69 -8.64 -7.46
CA LYS A 366 9.37 -8.74 -6.86
C LYS A 366 8.41 -7.82 -7.61
N ILE A 367 7.39 -8.39 -8.18
CA ILE A 367 6.25 -7.71 -8.77
C ILE A 367 5.14 -7.73 -7.72
N VAL A 368 4.63 -6.57 -7.36
CA VAL A 368 3.47 -6.44 -6.48
C VAL A 368 2.35 -5.79 -7.27
N VAL A 369 1.20 -6.46 -7.32
CA VAL A 369 -0.02 -5.97 -7.97
C VAL A 369 -1.04 -5.71 -6.87
N CYS A 370 -1.49 -4.47 -6.74
CA CYS A 370 -2.55 -4.08 -5.81
C CYS A 370 -3.77 -3.63 -6.61
N VAL A 371 -4.92 -4.27 -6.41
CA VAL A 371 -6.18 -3.87 -7.06
C VAL A 371 -6.99 -3.03 -6.09
N TYR A 372 -7.39 -1.83 -6.53
CA TYR A 372 -8.15 -0.89 -5.74
C TYR A 372 -9.53 -0.66 -6.35
N GLU A 373 -10.51 -0.51 -5.47
CA GLU A 373 -11.81 0.02 -5.76
C GLU A 373 -11.86 1.52 -5.46
N MET A 374 -12.51 2.27 -6.34
CA MET A 374 -12.80 3.69 -6.19
C MET A 374 -14.23 3.95 -6.65
N GLN A 375 -15.00 4.76 -5.90
CA GLN A 375 -16.32 5.20 -6.35
C GLN A 375 -16.16 6.37 -7.32
N THR A 376 -16.90 6.37 -8.42
CA THR A 376 -16.79 7.40 -9.46
C THR A 376 -17.52 8.70 -9.13
N THR A 377 -18.52 8.66 -8.24
CA THR A 377 -19.43 9.79 -7.96
C THR A 377 -19.07 10.64 -6.74
N ARG A 378 -18.11 10.26 -5.91
CA ARG A 378 -17.64 11.05 -4.75
C ARG A 378 -16.13 11.01 -4.64
N MET A 379 -15.51 12.01 -4.01
CA MET A 379 -14.12 11.95 -3.52
C MET A 379 -14.04 10.83 -2.46
N SER A 380 -14.04 9.57 -2.91
CA SER A 380 -14.06 8.42 -2.02
C SER A 380 -12.65 8.02 -1.68
N ASN A 381 -12.49 7.55 -0.44
CA ASN A 381 -11.32 6.79 -0.06
C ASN A 381 -11.22 5.54 -0.96
N LYS A 382 -9.99 5.22 -1.36
CA LYS A 382 -9.69 4.06 -2.19
C LYS A 382 -9.67 2.82 -1.29
N HIS A 383 -10.40 1.79 -1.67
CA HIS A 383 -10.43 0.54 -0.92
C HIS A 383 -9.55 -0.50 -1.62
N LEU A 384 -8.70 -1.22 -0.87
CA LEU A 384 -7.86 -2.27 -1.43
C LEU A 384 -8.67 -3.56 -1.51
N ILE A 385 -8.94 -4.05 -2.72
CA ILE A 385 -9.61 -5.35 -2.93
C ILE A 385 -8.66 -6.50 -2.64
N GLY A 386 -7.36 -6.33 -2.91
CA GLY A 386 -6.37 -7.35 -2.61
C GLY A 386 -5.04 -7.10 -3.27
N GLN A 387 -4.06 -7.89 -2.85
CA GLN A 387 -2.68 -7.79 -3.28
C GLN A 387 -2.16 -9.15 -3.74
N LEU A 388 -1.48 -9.15 -4.88
CA LEU A 388 -0.65 -10.25 -5.36
C LEU A 388 0.82 -9.86 -5.29
N THR A 389 1.66 -10.83 -4.98
CA THR A 389 3.11 -10.73 -5.07
C THR A 389 3.63 -11.90 -5.89
N VAL A 390 4.35 -11.60 -6.98
CA VAL A 390 5.02 -12.59 -7.84
C VAL A 390 6.50 -12.25 -7.90
N GLY A 391 7.39 -13.21 -7.71
CA GLY A 391 8.81 -12.96 -7.80
C GLY A 391 9.66 -14.14 -7.43
N LYS A 392 10.97 -13.93 -7.50
CA LYS A 392 11.97 -14.89 -7.01
C LYS A 392 12.43 -14.43 -5.63
N GLU A 393 12.06 -15.19 -4.60
CA GLU A 393 12.58 -15.05 -3.24
C GLU A 393 13.65 -16.11 -3.00
N LYS A 394 14.53 -15.90 -2.01
CA LYS A 394 15.66 -16.82 -1.76
C LYS A 394 15.23 -18.22 -1.32
N SER A 395 14.03 -18.35 -0.74
CA SER A 395 13.50 -19.57 -0.14
C SER A 395 12.35 -20.21 -0.92
N SER A 396 11.77 -19.51 -1.91
CA SER A 396 10.72 -20.04 -2.77
C SER A 396 10.70 -19.28 -4.11
N GLU A 397 10.57 -20.02 -5.20
CA GLU A 397 10.41 -19.43 -6.54
C GLU A 397 8.96 -19.55 -6.98
N ASP A 398 8.35 -18.43 -7.36
CA ASP A 398 7.00 -18.43 -7.92
C ASP A 398 6.99 -19.13 -9.29
N GLU A 399 6.07 -20.07 -9.49
CA GLU A 399 5.96 -20.83 -10.74
C GLU A 399 5.76 -19.94 -11.98
N HIS A 400 4.97 -18.85 -11.86
CA HIS A 400 4.76 -17.92 -12.97
C HIS A 400 6.05 -17.20 -13.33
N TRP A 401 6.82 -16.80 -12.32
CA TRP A 401 8.13 -16.21 -12.51
C TRP A 401 9.10 -17.18 -13.21
N SER A 402 9.13 -18.44 -12.77
CA SER A 402 9.96 -19.48 -13.38
C SER A 402 9.56 -19.79 -14.83
N LEU A 403 8.27 -19.85 -15.14
CA LEU A 403 7.77 -20.03 -16.51
C LEU A 403 8.14 -18.85 -17.42
N MET A 404 8.02 -17.61 -16.92
CA MET A 404 8.46 -16.41 -17.64
C MET A 404 9.96 -16.47 -17.95
N MET A 405 10.78 -16.85 -16.97
CA MET A 405 12.24 -16.95 -17.15
C MET A 405 12.65 -18.05 -18.14
N ARG A 406 11.87 -19.13 -18.25
CA ARG A 406 12.08 -20.20 -19.25
C ARG A 406 11.63 -19.80 -20.65
N SER A 407 10.63 -18.92 -20.76
CA SER A 407 9.98 -18.53 -22.02
C SER A 407 10.32 -17.09 -22.40
N VAL A 408 11.61 -16.80 -22.53
CA VAL A 408 12.12 -15.44 -22.79
C VAL A 408 11.50 -14.88 -24.08
N ARG A 409 11.11 -13.59 -24.05
CA ARG A 409 10.42 -12.86 -25.13
C ARG A 409 9.00 -13.32 -25.46
N GLN A 410 8.50 -14.38 -24.84
CA GLN A 410 7.10 -14.81 -24.98
C GLN A 410 6.29 -14.36 -23.76
N PRO A 411 5.07 -13.83 -23.95
CA PRO A 411 4.19 -13.52 -22.85
C PRO A 411 3.60 -14.80 -22.27
N ILE A 412 3.76 -15.00 -20.97
CA ILE A 412 3.14 -16.08 -20.22
C ILE A 412 2.01 -15.48 -19.39
N ALA A 413 0.79 -15.99 -19.54
CA ALA A 413 -0.36 -15.57 -18.76
C ALA A 413 -0.76 -16.65 -17.75
N LYS A 414 -0.98 -16.25 -16.49
CA LYS A 414 -1.42 -17.16 -15.43
C LYS A 414 -2.40 -16.46 -14.48
N TRP A 415 -3.37 -17.21 -13.95
CA TRP A 415 -4.26 -16.75 -12.89
C TRP A 415 -3.56 -16.80 -11.54
N HIS A 416 -3.86 -15.82 -10.69
CA HIS A 416 -3.30 -15.67 -9.36
C HIS A 416 -4.37 -15.19 -8.38
N GLY A 417 -4.35 -15.69 -7.15
CA GLY A 417 -5.18 -15.17 -6.07
C GLY A 417 -4.73 -13.77 -5.61
N LEU A 418 -5.69 -12.88 -5.40
CA LEU A 418 -5.50 -11.61 -4.71
C LEU A 418 -5.78 -11.81 -3.22
N LEU A 419 -4.80 -11.53 -2.37
CA LEU A 419 -4.90 -11.76 -0.93
C LEU A 419 -5.23 -10.47 -0.18
N ILE A 420 -6.07 -10.55 0.88
CA ILE A 420 -6.50 -9.44 1.75
C ILE A 420 -6.07 -9.65 3.19
#